data_AF-A0A286E967-F1
#
_entry.id   AF-A0A286E967-F1
#
_cell.length_a   1.000
_cell.length_b   1.000
_cell.length_c   1.000
_cell.angle_alpha   90.00
_cell.angle_beta   90.00
_cell.angle_gamma   90.00
#
_symmetry.space_group_name_H-M   'P 1'
#
loop_
_entity.id
_entity.type
_entity.pdbx_description
1 polymer ?
#
loop_
_entity_poly.entity_id
_entity_poly.type
_entity_poly.pdbx_seq_one_letter_code
_entity_poly.pdbx_strand_id
1 'polypeptide(L)'
;MTVESRTGEQLAEDVADLTATVHGLAAQLEETQRLAESLQGQGALPAGNAGGGAEQPAAPPLILKLSGEKYDQELASLSIWVEYVLVPVYLAEVSTAAPWCERWWEHVPAVARLHALWLAWQELTTPEVGGYTGPSVWARDHLRPTMDDLRSPSGPFAACTTNTSRQRERILEAGQIRALPKGRALLLATGTPVAMVKLRPWYTEPHARTVGPEAAAEEAAIAQRAAKKALT
;
A
#
# COMPACT_ATOMS: atom_id res chain seq x y z
N MET A 1 -20.03 35.38 -29.80
CA MET A 1 -19.03 35.54 -28.72
C MET A 1 -17.71 35.83 -29.44
N THR A 2 -17.47 37.12 -29.69
CA THR A 2 -16.40 37.60 -30.58
C THR A 2 -15.14 37.78 -29.75
N VAL A 3 -14.09 37.02 -30.05
CA VAL A 3 -12.77 37.19 -29.43
C VAL A 3 -12.13 38.38 -30.14
N GLU A 4 -12.05 39.53 -29.48
CA GLU A 4 -11.27 40.67 -29.97
C GLU A 4 -9.78 40.27 -29.97
N SER A 5 -9.17 40.30 -31.14
CA SER A 5 -7.73 40.09 -31.32
C SER A 5 -6.98 41.29 -30.74
N ARG A 6 -6.23 41.09 -29.65
CA ARG A 6 -5.38 42.13 -29.04
C ARG A 6 -4.34 42.62 -30.05
N THR A 7 -4.12 43.93 -30.10
CA THR A 7 -3.09 44.54 -30.96
C THR A 7 -1.69 44.24 -30.42
N GLY A 8 -0.66 44.29 -31.27
CA GLY A 8 0.73 44.00 -30.88
C GLY A 8 1.27 44.90 -29.75
N GLU A 9 0.71 46.11 -29.61
CA GLU A 9 1.05 47.05 -28.55
C GLU A 9 0.45 46.64 -27.19
N GLN A 10 -0.78 46.13 -27.18
CA GLN A 10 -1.43 45.59 -25.97
C GLN A 10 -0.68 44.37 -25.43
N LEU A 11 -0.18 43.50 -26.32
CA LEU A 11 0.62 42.34 -25.91
C LEU A 11 1.96 42.75 -25.28
N ALA A 12 2.57 43.85 -25.74
CA ALA A 12 3.82 44.35 -25.16
C ALA A 12 3.58 44.96 -23.77
N GLU A 13 2.48 45.70 -23.59
CA GLU A 13 2.04 46.23 -22.30
C GLU A 13 1.72 45.11 -21.30
N ASP A 14 0.96 44.09 -21.73
CA ASP A 14 0.63 42.91 -20.92
C ASP A 14 1.90 42.17 -20.42
N VAL A 15 2.92 42.04 -21.28
CA VAL A 15 4.19 41.38 -20.89
C VAL A 15 5.00 42.22 -19.90
N ALA A 16 4.99 43.55 -20.06
CA ALA A 16 5.64 44.46 -19.12
C ALA A 16 4.96 44.40 -17.73
N ASP A 17 3.63 44.40 -17.70
CA ASP A 17 2.84 44.26 -16.48
C ASP A 17 3.04 42.90 -15.80
N LEU A 18 3.13 41.82 -16.60
CA LEU A 18 3.44 40.49 -16.08
C LEU A 18 4.84 40.45 -15.45
N THR A 19 5.82 41.07 -16.09
CA THR A 19 7.21 41.15 -15.61
C THR A 19 7.27 41.93 -14.30
N ALA A 20 6.56 43.06 -14.20
CA ALA A 20 6.45 43.84 -12.98
C ALA A 20 5.78 43.05 -11.84
N THR A 21 4.75 42.28 -12.15
CA THR A 21 4.05 41.40 -11.19
C THR A 21 4.97 40.31 -10.66
N VAL A 22 5.75 39.67 -11.54
CA VAL A 22 6.72 38.64 -11.17
C VAL A 22 7.82 39.21 -10.26
N HIS A 23 8.35 40.38 -10.59
CA HIS A 23 9.34 41.05 -9.74
C HIS A 23 8.75 41.45 -8.38
N GLY A 24 7.49 41.89 -8.34
CA GLY A 24 6.78 42.17 -7.08
C GLY A 24 6.61 40.93 -6.20
N LEU A 25 6.24 39.80 -6.81
CA LEU A 25 6.14 38.51 -6.11
C LEU A 25 7.49 38.02 -5.59
N ALA A 26 8.58 38.19 -6.36
CA ALA A 26 9.93 37.85 -5.92
C ALA A 26 10.35 38.67 -4.68
N ALA A 27 10.12 39.98 -4.69
CA ALA A 27 10.39 40.84 -3.54
C ALA A 27 9.55 40.46 -2.31
N GLN A 28 8.29 40.07 -2.51
CA GLN A 28 7.42 39.62 -1.43
C GLN A 28 7.89 38.30 -0.81
N LEU A 29 8.42 37.37 -1.62
CA LEU A 29 9.01 36.13 -1.11
C LEU A 29 10.26 36.39 -0.26
N GLU A 30 11.15 37.28 -0.69
CA GLU A 30 12.34 37.67 0.08
C GLU A 30 11.96 38.29 1.44
N GLU A 31 10.93 39.13 1.48
CA GLU A 31 10.44 39.72 2.73
C GLU A 31 9.84 38.67 3.66
N THR A 32 9.04 37.74 3.13
CA THR A 32 8.50 36.64 3.94
C THR A 32 9.60 35.73 4.50
N GLN A 33 10.69 35.51 3.75
CA GLN A 33 11.83 34.73 4.20
C GLN A 33 12.57 35.45 5.34
N ARG A 34 12.81 36.76 5.21
CA ARG A 34 13.41 37.57 6.29
C ARG A 34 12.58 37.57 7.57
N LEU A 35 11.25 37.67 7.44
CA LEU A 35 10.34 37.57 8.58
C LEU A 35 10.40 36.19 9.24
N ALA A 36 10.50 35.11 8.45
CA ALA A 36 10.67 33.75 8.97
C ALA A 36 12.00 33.58 9.72
N GLU A 37 13.10 34.09 9.17
CA GLU A 37 14.43 34.07 9.80
C GLU A 37 14.43 34.89 11.11
N SER A 38 13.76 36.04 11.14
CA SER A 38 13.60 36.86 12.34
C SER A 38 12.82 36.13 13.45
N LEU A 39 11.74 35.43 13.10
CA LEU A 39 10.95 34.63 14.04
C LEU A 39 11.75 33.43 14.58
N GLN A 40 12.60 32.81 13.76
CA GLN A 40 13.51 31.75 14.20
C GLN A 40 14.55 32.27 15.19
N GLY A 41 15.08 33.48 14.98
CA GLY A 41 16.03 34.12 15.90
C GLY A 41 15.41 34.55 17.24
N GLN A 42 14.11 34.87 17.27
CA GLN A 42 13.40 35.31 18.48
C GLN A 42 12.99 34.16 19.42
N GLY A 43 13.17 32.90 19.01
CA GLY A 43 12.89 31.72 19.86
C GLY A 43 14.02 31.36 20.85
N ALA A 44 15.17 32.02 20.79
CA ALA A 44 16.29 31.77 21.70
C ALA A 44 16.12 32.57 23.01
N LEU A 45 15.58 31.94 24.05
CA LEU A 45 15.67 32.46 25.41
C LEU A 45 17.16 32.60 25.80
N PRO A 46 17.56 33.68 26.51
CA PRO A 46 18.94 33.87 26.90
C PRO A 46 19.34 32.78 27.90
N ALA A 47 20.19 31.85 27.43
CA ALA A 47 20.84 30.85 28.26
C ALA A 47 21.76 31.54 29.26
N GLY A 48 21.40 31.47 30.55
CA GLY A 48 22.34 31.74 31.64
C GLY A 48 23.50 30.75 31.55
N ASN A 49 24.71 31.29 31.42
CA ASN A 49 25.96 30.54 31.40
C ASN A 49 26.08 29.61 32.62
N ALA A 50 26.01 28.30 32.38
CA ALA A 50 26.64 27.29 33.19
C ALA A 50 27.28 26.26 32.24
N GLY A 51 28.60 26.15 32.33
CA GLY A 51 29.45 25.40 31.42
C GLY A 51 29.22 23.89 31.40
N GLY A 52 29.74 23.28 30.33
CA GLY A 52 29.77 21.84 30.10
C GLY A 52 28.98 21.46 28.86
N GLY A 53 29.60 21.61 27.68
CA GLY A 53 29.04 21.16 26.41
C GLY A 53 28.98 19.63 26.36
N ALA A 54 27.87 19.08 26.86
CA ALA A 54 27.33 17.84 26.34
C ALA A 54 26.38 18.26 25.20
N GLU A 55 26.69 17.84 23.97
CA GLU A 55 25.74 17.90 22.86
C GLU A 55 24.45 17.19 23.33
N GLN A 56 23.40 17.97 23.65
CA GLN A 56 22.11 17.42 24.01
C GLN A 56 21.63 16.59 22.81
N PRO A 57 21.29 15.30 22.95
CA PRO A 57 20.78 14.53 21.82
C PRO A 57 19.51 15.22 21.32
N ALA A 58 19.57 15.73 20.09
CA ALA A 58 18.44 16.40 19.46
C ALA A 58 17.30 15.39 19.32
N ALA A 59 16.16 15.66 19.95
CA ALA A 59 14.99 14.80 19.86
C ALA A 59 14.62 14.58 18.38
N PRO A 60 14.25 13.35 17.98
CA PRO A 60 13.90 13.09 16.59
C PRO A 60 12.70 13.98 16.20
N PRO A 61 12.84 14.80 15.14
CA PRO A 61 11.77 15.69 14.73
C PRO A 61 10.59 14.87 14.20
N LEU A 62 9.37 15.35 14.45
CA LEU A 62 8.19 14.77 13.81
C LEU A 62 8.31 14.92 12.28
N ILE A 63 7.83 13.93 11.53
CA ILE A 63 7.89 13.89 10.06
C ILE A 63 7.33 15.16 9.39
N LEU A 64 6.34 15.82 10.01
CA LEU A 64 5.76 17.08 9.52
C LEU A 64 6.73 18.27 9.52
N LYS A 65 7.86 18.16 10.24
CA LYS A 65 8.93 19.17 10.27
C LYS A 65 10.01 18.91 9.22
N LEU A 66 9.92 17.78 8.51
CA LEU A 66 10.84 17.41 7.45
C LEU A 66 10.30 17.84 6.09
N SER A 67 11.20 18.07 5.14
CA SER A 67 10.85 18.50 3.78
C SER A 67 11.76 17.85 2.74
N GLY A 68 11.24 17.66 1.53
CA GLY A 68 11.98 17.10 0.39
C GLY A 68 12.44 15.67 0.66
N GLU A 69 13.68 15.36 0.24
CA GLU A 69 14.26 14.02 0.31
C GLU A 69 14.25 13.42 1.74
N LYS A 70 14.44 14.25 2.77
CA LYS A 70 14.39 13.78 4.16
C LYS A 70 13.00 13.31 4.57
N TYR A 71 11.96 14.00 4.10
CA TYR A 71 10.58 13.58 4.33
C TYR A 71 10.29 12.25 3.64
N ASP A 72 10.72 12.12 2.38
CA ASP A 72 10.49 10.90 1.58
C ASP A 72 11.19 9.69 2.19
N GLN A 73 12.43 9.86 2.65
CA GLN A 73 13.21 8.80 3.29
C GLN A 73 12.57 8.35 4.62
N GLU A 74 12.09 9.29 5.44
CA GLU A 74 11.41 8.95 6.69
C GLU A 74 10.05 8.30 6.44
N LEU A 75 9.29 8.79 5.46
CA LEU A 75 8.01 8.19 5.09
C LEU A 75 8.21 6.76 4.58
N ALA A 76 9.29 6.48 3.84
CA ALA A 76 9.64 5.13 3.40
C ALA A 76 9.98 4.21 4.58
N SER A 77 10.82 4.65 5.52
CA SER A 77 11.15 3.90 6.74
C SER A 77 9.90 3.60 7.58
N LEU A 78 9.04 4.60 7.77
CA LEU A 78 7.77 4.46 8.46
C LEU A 78 6.87 3.45 7.74
N SER A 79 6.80 3.50 6.42
CA SER A 79 5.95 2.60 5.63
C SER A 79 6.38 1.14 5.77
N ILE A 80 7.69 0.87 5.74
CA ILE A 80 8.24 -0.47 5.99
C ILE A 80 7.83 -0.95 7.39
N TRP A 81 7.98 -0.11 8.42
CA TRP A 81 7.56 -0.49 9.77
C TRP A 81 6.06 -0.75 9.87
N VAL A 82 5.23 0.08 9.23
CA VAL A 82 3.77 -0.13 9.20
C VAL A 82 3.43 -1.47 8.53
N GLU A 83 4.04 -1.78 7.39
CA GLU A 83 3.75 -2.98 6.61
C GLU A 83 4.25 -4.27 7.27
N TYR A 84 5.44 -4.26 7.87
CA TYR A 84 6.08 -5.47 8.39
C TYR A 84 5.94 -5.68 9.89
N VAL A 85 5.64 -4.63 10.66
CA VAL A 85 5.50 -4.71 12.11
C VAL A 85 4.08 -4.38 12.54
N LEU A 86 3.56 -3.21 12.15
CA LEU A 86 2.29 -2.71 12.69
C LEU A 86 1.09 -3.54 12.21
N VAL A 87 0.91 -3.63 10.90
CA VAL A 87 -0.23 -4.30 10.26
C VAL A 87 -0.28 -5.79 10.60
N PRO A 88 0.78 -6.59 10.42
CA PRO A 88 0.69 -8.04 10.63
C PRO A 88 0.62 -8.44 12.10
N VAL A 89 1.21 -7.66 13.02
CA VAL A 89 1.31 -8.04 14.43
C VAL A 89 0.20 -7.43 15.28
N TYR A 90 -0.16 -6.18 15.04
CA TYR A 90 -1.00 -5.40 15.97
C TYR A 90 -2.38 -5.04 15.44
N LEU A 91 -2.60 -5.05 14.12
CA LEU A 91 -3.93 -4.74 13.58
C LEU A 91 -4.83 -5.98 13.62
N ALA A 92 -5.94 -5.85 14.35
CA ALA A 92 -7.08 -6.75 14.22
C ALA A 92 -7.79 -6.59 12.86
N GLU A 93 -8.66 -7.56 12.51
CA GLU A 93 -9.43 -7.57 11.26
C GLU A 93 -10.07 -6.20 10.93
N VAL A 94 -9.97 -5.81 9.66
CA VAL A 94 -10.54 -4.56 9.16
C VAL A 94 -12.06 -4.70 9.07
N SER A 95 -12.79 -3.79 9.70
CA SER A 95 -14.25 -3.77 9.69
C SER A 95 -14.76 -2.33 9.63
N THR A 96 -16.07 -2.15 9.41
CA THR A 96 -16.70 -0.81 9.44
C THR A 96 -16.58 -0.14 10.81
N ALA A 97 -16.52 -0.91 11.90
CA ALA A 97 -16.35 -0.38 13.25
C ALA A 97 -14.89 -0.05 13.58
N ALA A 98 -13.94 -0.59 12.81
CA ALA A 98 -12.51 -0.37 12.97
C ALA A 98 -11.84 -0.24 11.59
N PRO A 99 -12.12 0.84 10.83
CA PRO A 99 -11.60 1.03 9.48
C PRO A 99 -10.07 1.09 9.43
N TRP A 100 -9.52 0.70 8.28
CA TRP A 100 -8.11 0.90 7.93
C TRP A 100 -8.02 1.30 6.47
N CYS A 101 -7.22 2.31 6.15
CA CYS A 101 -6.94 2.75 4.78
C CYS A 101 -5.57 2.22 4.35
N GLU A 102 -5.51 1.48 3.23
CA GLU A 102 -4.22 1.06 2.66
C GLU A 102 -3.38 2.26 2.23
N ARG A 103 -4.01 3.32 1.73
CA ARG A 103 -3.37 4.59 1.37
C ARG A 103 -3.30 5.56 2.55
N TRP A 104 -2.94 5.06 3.74
CA TRP A 104 -2.90 5.86 4.97
C TRP A 104 -1.99 7.10 4.85
N TRP A 105 -0.97 7.06 3.99
CA TRP A 105 -0.04 8.17 3.75
C TRP A 105 -0.70 9.41 3.12
N GLU A 106 -1.87 9.28 2.48
CA GLU A 106 -2.63 10.42 1.97
C GLU A 106 -3.32 11.22 3.10
N HIS A 107 -3.41 10.63 4.30
CA HIS A 107 -4.03 11.24 5.46
C HIS A 107 -2.97 11.84 6.36
N VAL A 108 -2.71 13.15 6.23
CA VAL A 108 -1.73 13.89 7.06
C VAL A 108 -1.92 13.65 8.57
N PRO A 109 -3.17 13.64 9.13
CA PRO A 109 -3.38 13.32 10.54
C PRO A 109 -2.97 11.89 10.93
N ALA A 110 -3.01 10.94 9.98
CA ALA A 110 -2.57 9.57 10.20
C ALA A 110 -1.05 9.46 10.14
N VAL A 111 -0.41 10.08 9.14
CA VAL A 111 1.05 10.13 9.00
C VAL A 111 1.71 10.66 10.28
N ALA A 112 1.20 11.77 10.83
CA ALA A 112 1.75 12.37 12.03
C ALA A 112 1.66 11.44 13.26
N ARG A 113 0.52 10.78 13.45
CA ARG A 113 0.26 9.88 14.58
C ARG A 113 1.07 8.59 14.47
N LEU A 114 1.09 7.99 13.28
CA LEU A 114 1.86 6.77 13.01
C LEU A 114 3.36 7.02 13.16
N HIS A 115 3.86 8.19 12.73
CA HIS A 115 5.25 8.55 12.95
C HIS A 115 5.58 8.72 14.44
N ALA A 116 4.74 9.44 15.21
CA ALA A 116 4.94 9.57 16.64
C ALA A 116 4.91 8.21 17.37
N LEU A 117 3.99 7.32 16.96
CA LEU A 117 3.90 5.96 17.46
C LEU A 117 5.17 5.15 17.17
N TRP A 118 5.72 5.29 15.96
CA TRP A 118 6.95 4.61 15.54
C TRP A 118 8.18 5.13 16.28
N LEU A 119 8.32 6.43 16.49
CA LEU A 119 9.40 7.00 17.32
C LEU A 119 9.36 6.45 18.75
N ALA A 120 8.16 6.40 19.36
CA ALA A 120 7.99 5.80 20.68
C ALA A 120 8.33 4.31 20.70
N TRP A 121 8.06 3.59 19.60
CA TRP A 121 8.42 2.18 19.46
C TRP A 121 9.93 1.99 19.41
N GLN A 122 10.64 2.82 18.64
CA GLN A 122 12.10 2.77 18.53
C GLN A 122 12.74 3.00 19.90
N GLU A 123 12.30 4.01 20.64
CA GLU A 123 12.84 4.35 21.95
C GLU A 123 12.54 3.24 22.98
N LEU A 124 11.27 2.88 23.15
CA LEU A 124 10.84 1.98 24.23
C LEU A 124 11.13 0.50 23.96
N THR A 125 11.43 0.12 22.73
CA THR A 125 11.84 -1.27 22.41
C THR A 125 13.35 -1.45 22.54
N THR A 126 14.11 -0.37 22.76
CA THR A 126 15.53 -0.49 23.07
C THR A 126 15.73 -0.97 24.52
N PRO A 127 16.72 -1.85 24.76
CA PRO A 127 17.02 -2.33 26.10
C PRO A 127 17.56 -1.22 27.02
N GLU A 128 18.09 -0.14 26.46
CA GLU A 128 18.70 0.98 27.18
C GLU A 128 17.65 1.82 27.93
N VAL A 129 16.49 2.07 27.30
CA VAL A 129 15.46 2.97 27.84
C VAL A 129 14.25 2.19 28.36
N GLY A 130 13.75 1.23 27.58
CA GLY A 130 12.56 0.47 27.94
C GLY A 130 12.82 -0.72 28.87
N GLY A 131 14.05 -1.25 28.89
CA GLY A 131 14.35 -2.52 29.54
C GLY A 131 13.41 -3.64 29.07
N TYR A 132 13.06 -4.57 29.97
CA TYR A 132 12.14 -5.67 29.64
C TYR A 132 10.65 -5.27 29.62
N THR A 133 10.30 -4.15 30.24
CA THR A 133 8.90 -3.67 30.32
C THR A 133 8.53 -2.73 29.18
N GLY A 134 9.52 -2.22 28.44
CA GLY A 134 9.38 -1.24 27.38
C GLY A 134 8.29 -1.57 26.34
N PRO A 135 8.26 -2.79 25.77
CA PRO A 135 7.21 -3.18 24.83
C PRO A 135 5.80 -3.13 25.43
N SER A 136 5.64 -3.46 26.72
CA SER A 136 4.34 -3.38 27.41
C SER A 136 3.92 -1.94 27.65
N VAL A 137 4.85 -1.07 28.06
CA VAL A 137 4.60 0.36 28.25
C VAL A 137 4.23 1.01 26.92
N TRP A 138 4.97 0.71 25.85
CA TRP A 138 4.69 1.21 24.50
C TRP A 138 3.28 0.83 24.02
N ALA A 139 2.91 -0.45 24.20
CA ALA A 139 1.60 -0.94 23.78
C ALA A 139 0.45 -0.25 24.54
N ARG A 140 0.63 -0.02 25.84
CA ARG A 140 -0.36 0.59 26.73
C ARG A 140 -0.53 2.09 26.45
N ASP A 141 0.58 2.81 26.36
CA ASP A 141 0.58 4.28 26.40
C ASP A 141 0.54 4.93 25.02
N HIS A 142 0.99 4.23 23.98
CA HIS A 142 1.12 4.80 22.63
C HIS A 142 0.31 4.05 21.58
N LEU A 143 0.45 2.72 21.50
CA LEU A 143 -0.22 1.93 20.46
C LEU A 143 -1.74 1.99 20.59
N ARG A 144 -2.26 1.64 21.77
CA ARG A 144 -3.70 1.51 21.97
C ARG A 144 -4.47 2.83 21.72
N PRO A 145 -4.07 3.98 22.31
CA PRO A 145 -4.76 5.25 22.03
C PRO A 145 -4.67 5.65 20.55
N THR A 146 -3.51 5.45 19.92
CA THR A 146 -3.33 5.79 18.50
C THR A 146 -4.24 4.95 17.60
N MET A 147 -4.38 3.66 17.88
CA MET A 147 -5.27 2.78 17.11
C MET A 147 -6.74 3.09 17.33
N ASP A 148 -7.14 3.36 18.57
CA ASP A 148 -8.53 3.71 18.90
C ASP A 148 -8.94 5.02 18.19
N ASP A 149 -8.04 6.01 18.09
CA ASP A 149 -8.26 7.26 17.36
C ASP A 149 -8.30 7.07 15.84
N LEU A 150 -7.27 6.43 15.27
CA LEU A 150 -7.13 6.29 13.82
C LEU A 150 -8.24 5.41 13.22
N ARG A 151 -8.59 4.35 13.94
CA ARG A 151 -9.60 3.36 13.53
C ARG A 151 -10.96 3.66 14.15
N SER A 152 -11.18 4.86 14.69
CA SER A 152 -12.51 5.27 15.10
C SER A 152 -13.44 5.37 13.87
N PRO A 153 -14.74 5.01 14.00
CA PRO A 153 -15.74 5.27 12.95
C PRO A 153 -15.89 6.76 12.58
N SER A 154 -15.42 7.67 13.44
CA SER A 154 -15.34 9.12 13.18
C SER A 154 -13.91 9.61 12.95
N GLY A 155 -12.96 8.69 12.77
CA GLY A 155 -11.53 8.97 12.62
C GLY A 155 -11.14 9.37 11.19
N PRO A 156 -9.84 9.58 10.93
CA PRO A 156 -9.33 9.99 9.60
C PRO A 156 -9.61 8.97 8.50
N PHE A 157 -9.85 7.70 8.85
CA PHE A 157 -10.19 6.63 7.91
C PHE A 157 -11.70 6.40 7.75
N ALA A 158 -12.56 7.19 8.41
CA ALA A 158 -14.01 7.00 8.39
C ALA A 158 -14.61 7.08 6.96
N ALA A 159 -14.06 7.95 6.12
CA ALA A 159 -14.50 8.13 4.74
C ALA A 159 -13.83 7.16 3.75
N CYS A 160 -12.84 6.38 4.20
CA CYS A 160 -12.15 5.42 3.36
C CYS A 160 -13.01 4.17 3.20
N THR A 161 -13.20 3.72 1.96
CA THR A 161 -13.87 2.44 1.70
C THR A 161 -13.05 1.30 2.32
N THR A 162 -13.55 0.68 3.39
CA THR A 162 -12.95 -0.49 4.06
C THR A 162 -13.06 -1.77 3.23
N ASN A 163 -13.23 -1.66 1.91
CA ASN A 163 -13.41 -2.80 1.03
C ASN A 163 -12.05 -3.41 0.71
N THR A 164 -11.47 -4.10 1.69
CA THR A 164 -10.55 -5.20 1.42
C THR A 164 -11.38 -6.32 0.80
N SER A 165 -11.74 -6.15 -0.47
CA SER A 165 -12.20 -7.24 -1.30
C SER A 165 -11.10 -8.29 -1.21
N ARG A 166 -11.32 -9.35 -0.42
CA ARG A 166 -10.49 -10.56 -0.47
C ARG A 166 -10.32 -10.83 -1.94
N GLN A 167 -9.10 -10.68 -2.45
CA GLN A 167 -8.84 -11.03 -3.84
C GLN A 167 -9.22 -12.49 -3.90
N ARG A 168 -10.39 -12.78 -4.51
CA ARG A 168 -10.90 -14.14 -4.61
C ARG A 168 -9.82 -14.87 -5.37
N GLU A 169 -9.04 -15.68 -4.67
CA GLU A 169 -8.27 -16.72 -5.32
C GLU A 169 -9.26 -17.43 -6.25
N ARG A 170 -8.82 -17.66 -7.50
CA ARG A 170 -9.68 -18.26 -8.51
C ARG A 170 -9.82 -19.75 -8.22
N ILE A 171 -10.51 -20.06 -7.12
CA ILE A 171 -10.87 -21.41 -6.70
C ILE A 171 -11.92 -21.90 -7.68
N LEU A 172 -11.60 -22.98 -8.39
CA LEU A 172 -12.58 -23.69 -9.19
C LEU A 172 -13.35 -24.63 -8.26
N GLU A 173 -14.66 -24.44 -8.17
CA GLU A 173 -15.55 -25.37 -7.48
C GLU A 173 -15.55 -26.74 -8.16
N ALA A 174 -15.86 -27.81 -7.44
CA ALA A 174 -15.91 -29.16 -8.00
C ALA A 174 -16.80 -29.28 -9.26
N GLY A 175 -17.91 -28.52 -9.30
CA GLY A 175 -18.77 -28.41 -10.48
C GLY A 175 -18.09 -27.74 -11.68
N GLN A 176 -17.26 -26.74 -11.45
CA GLN A 176 -16.50 -26.05 -12.50
C GLN A 176 -15.35 -26.91 -13.03
N ILE A 177 -14.74 -27.74 -12.18
CA ILE A 177 -13.76 -28.76 -12.59
C ILE A 177 -14.43 -29.80 -13.49
N ARG A 178 -15.63 -30.27 -13.12
CA ARG A 178 -16.39 -31.22 -13.94
C ARG A 178 -16.89 -30.62 -15.25
N ALA A 179 -17.19 -29.33 -15.26
CA ALA A 179 -17.65 -28.59 -16.43
C ALA A 179 -16.52 -28.10 -17.35
N LEU A 180 -15.27 -28.50 -17.11
CA LEU A 180 -14.16 -28.12 -17.99
C LEU A 180 -14.41 -28.61 -19.42
N PRO A 181 -14.07 -27.80 -20.44
CA PRO A 181 -14.14 -28.24 -21.83
C PRO A 181 -13.32 -29.51 -22.04
N LYS A 182 -13.87 -30.47 -22.79
CA LYS A 182 -13.18 -31.72 -23.13
C LYS A 182 -11.83 -31.41 -23.80
N GLY A 183 -10.80 -32.16 -23.42
CA GLY A 183 -9.43 -31.94 -23.90
C GLY A 183 -8.68 -30.82 -23.17
N ARG A 184 -9.17 -30.35 -22.02
CA ARG A 184 -8.41 -29.51 -21.07
C ARG A 184 -8.18 -30.25 -19.76
N ALA A 185 -7.06 -29.99 -19.12
CA ALA A 185 -6.72 -30.53 -17.80
C ALA A 185 -6.04 -29.46 -16.94
N LEU A 186 -6.05 -29.67 -15.63
CA LEU A 186 -5.30 -28.86 -14.67
C LEU A 186 -3.96 -29.56 -14.37
N LEU A 187 -2.85 -28.85 -14.57
CA LEU A 187 -1.51 -29.33 -14.25
C LEU A 187 -1.15 -28.93 -12.82
N LEU A 188 -0.96 -29.95 -11.98
CA LEU A 188 -0.50 -29.83 -10.61
C LEU A 188 0.97 -30.26 -10.56
N ALA A 189 1.89 -29.28 -10.66
CA ALA A 189 3.33 -29.51 -10.60
C ALA A 189 3.91 -28.78 -9.38
N THR A 190 4.88 -29.41 -8.71
CA THR A 190 5.55 -28.80 -7.56
C THR A 190 6.33 -27.55 -7.98
N GLY A 191 6.22 -26.49 -7.18
CA GLY A 191 6.96 -25.24 -7.41
C GLY A 191 6.41 -24.36 -8.54
N THR A 192 5.21 -24.58 -9.05
CA THR A 192 4.58 -23.72 -10.07
C THR A 192 3.07 -23.55 -9.80
N PRO A 193 2.49 -22.36 -10.04
CA PRO A 193 1.04 -22.18 -9.98
C PRO A 193 0.29 -23.16 -10.89
N VAL A 194 -0.93 -23.55 -10.49
CA VAL A 194 -1.77 -24.47 -11.28
C VAL A 194 -2.04 -23.88 -12.66
N ALA A 195 -1.68 -24.62 -13.71
CA ALA A 195 -1.88 -24.21 -15.09
C ALA A 195 -2.97 -25.04 -15.77
N MET A 196 -3.79 -24.40 -16.59
CA MET A 196 -4.72 -25.11 -17.49
C MET A 196 -3.95 -25.53 -18.75
N VAL A 197 -3.92 -26.83 -19.05
CA VAL A 197 -3.23 -27.39 -20.22
C VAL A 197 -4.22 -27.95 -21.23
N LYS A 198 -3.86 -27.89 -22.52
CA LYS A 198 -4.60 -28.54 -23.60
C LYS A 198 -4.02 -29.93 -23.82
N LEU A 199 -4.86 -30.95 -23.69
CA LEU A 199 -4.48 -32.34 -23.94
C LEU A 199 -4.37 -32.61 -25.44
N ARG A 200 -3.41 -33.45 -25.81
CA ARG A 200 -3.30 -34.00 -27.16
C ARG A 200 -4.00 -35.35 -27.18
N PRO A 201 -5.00 -35.55 -28.06
CA PRO A 201 -5.66 -36.83 -28.14
C PRO A 201 -4.71 -37.91 -28.67
N TRP A 202 -4.63 -39.04 -27.99
CA TRP A 202 -3.73 -40.15 -28.33
C TRP A 202 -3.89 -40.65 -29.77
N TYR A 203 -5.12 -40.63 -30.31
CA TYR A 203 -5.42 -41.08 -31.68
C TYR A 203 -4.85 -40.14 -32.77
N THR A 204 -4.39 -38.94 -32.40
CA THR A 204 -3.70 -38.03 -33.31
C THR A 204 -2.18 -38.22 -33.31
N GLU A 205 -1.68 -39.13 -32.47
CA GLU A 205 -0.25 -39.35 -32.30
C GLU A 205 0.27 -40.51 -33.17
N PRO A 206 1.56 -40.53 -33.51
CA PRO A 206 2.14 -41.58 -34.38
C PRO A 206 1.93 -43.01 -33.87
N HIS A 207 1.84 -43.19 -32.55
CA HIS A 207 1.63 -44.48 -31.90
C HIS A 207 0.16 -44.97 -31.97
N ALA A 208 -0.77 -44.14 -32.45
CA ALA A 208 -2.17 -44.50 -32.63
C ALA A 208 -2.38 -45.68 -33.59
N ARG A 209 -1.47 -45.86 -34.57
CA ARG A 209 -1.55 -46.94 -35.55
C ARG A 209 -1.45 -48.33 -34.92
N THR A 210 -0.80 -48.43 -33.77
CA THR A 210 -0.61 -49.68 -33.04
C THR A 210 -1.79 -49.98 -32.10
N VAL A 211 -2.35 -48.95 -31.46
CA VAL A 211 -3.41 -49.08 -30.44
C VAL A 211 -4.83 -49.03 -31.04
N GLY A 212 -5.01 -48.38 -32.19
CA GLY A 212 -6.30 -48.19 -32.85
C GLY A 212 -7.09 -49.48 -33.14
N PRO A 213 -6.48 -50.56 -33.65
CA PRO A 213 -7.18 -51.82 -33.91
C PRO A 213 -7.73 -52.47 -32.63
N GLU A 214 -6.95 -52.44 -31.55
CA GLU A 214 -7.31 -53.00 -30.25
C GLU A 214 -8.44 -52.18 -29.60
N ALA A 215 -8.35 -50.85 -29.67
CA ALA A 215 -9.38 -49.95 -29.17
C ALA A 215 -10.73 -50.14 -29.91
N ALA A 216 -10.71 -50.29 -31.23
CA ALA A 216 -11.92 -50.53 -32.04
C ALA A 216 -12.55 -51.89 -31.72
N ALA A 217 -11.74 -52.92 -31.48
CA ALA A 217 -12.21 -54.24 -31.07
C ALA A 217 -12.90 -54.21 -29.70
N GLU A 218 -12.35 -53.48 -28.73
CA GLU A 218 -12.97 -53.32 -27.40
C GLU A 218 -14.24 -52.47 -27.45
N GLU A 219 -14.28 -51.38 -28.23
CA GLU A 219 -15.52 -50.62 -28.42
C GLU A 219 -16.64 -51.48 -29.01
N ALA A 220 -16.33 -52.32 -30.02
CA ALA A 220 -17.27 -53.27 -30.58
C ALA A 220 -17.75 -54.29 -29.53
N ALA A 221 -16.83 -54.79 -28.69
CA ALA A 221 -17.17 -55.72 -27.60
C ALA A 221 -18.05 -55.07 -26.52
N ILE A 222 -17.78 -53.82 -26.14
CA ILE A 222 -18.60 -53.05 -25.19
C ILE A 222 -19.99 -52.78 -25.77
N ALA A 223 -20.08 -52.38 -27.04
CA ALA A 223 -21.36 -52.16 -27.72
C ALA A 223 -22.21 -53.44 -27.78
N GLN A 224 -21.60 -54.59 -28.08
CA GLN A 224 -22.27 -55.89 -28.05
C GLN A 224 -22.75 -56.28 -26.65
N ARG A 225 -21.94 -56.05 -25.60
CA ARG A 225 -22.33 -56.28 -24.20
C ARG A 225 -23.50 -55.39 -23.79
N ALA A 226 -23.50 -54.12 -24.21
CA ALA A 226 -24.59 -53.18 -23.93
C ALA A 226 -25.90 -53.57 -24.64
N ALA A 227 -25.83 -53.93 -25.93
CA ALA A 227 -26.98 -54.42 -26.70
C ALA A 227 -27.56 -55.71 -26.10
N LYS A 228 -26.71 -56.66 -25.70
CA LYS A 228 -27.15 -57.90 -25.03
C LYS A 228 -27.83 -57.63 -23.69
N LYS A 229 -27.29 -56.69 -22.89
CA LYS A 229 -27.88 -56.28 -21.61
C LYS A 229 -29.23 -55.56 -21.76
N ALA A 230 -29.46 -54.87 -22.87
CA ALA A 230 -30.73 -54.20 -23.16
C ALA A 230 -31.85 -55.16 -23.62
N LEU A 231 -31.49 -56.37 -24.04
CA LEU A 231 -32.41 -57.42 -24.51
C LEU A 231 -32.78 -58.45 -23.43
N THR A 232 -32.19 -58.35 -22.23
CA THR A 232 -32.48 -59.22 -21.07
C THR A 232 -33.28 -58.44 -20.05
#